data_AF-A0AA35VJX1-F1
#
_entry.id   AF-A0AA35VJX1-F1
#
_cell.length_a   1.000
_cell.length_b   1.000
_cell.length_c   1.000
_cell.angle_alpha   90.00
_cell.angle_beta   90.00
_cell.angle_gamma   90.00
#
_symmetry.space_group_name_H-M   'P 1'
#
loop_
_entity.id
_entity.type
_entity.pdbx_description
1 polymer ?
#
loop_
_entity_poly.entity_id
_entity_poly.type
_entity_poly.pdbx_seq_one_letter_code
_entity_poly.pdbx_strand_id
1 'polypeptide(L)'
;MMMNKSLFLTYLYLLIYILLSSGVILYNKWVLSPKYFNFPFPITLTMIHMGFSGAVAFFLVRVFKVVTPVKMTFEIYATCVVPISAFFASSLWFGNTAYLHISVAFIQMLKALMPVATLIMAVLCGTDKLRWDVLLNMLLAYLQKL
;
A
#
# COMPACT_ATOMS: atom_id res chain seq x y z
N MET A 1 2.85 33.29 -12.28
CA MET A 1 3.15 31.88 -11.94
C MET A 1 1.85 31.07 -12.06
N MET A 2 1.50 30.64 -13.26
CA MET A 2 0.23 29.93 -13.50
C MET A 2 0.42 28.47 -13.08
N MET A 3 -0.09 28.12 -11.91
CA MET A 3 -0.09 26.74 -11.44
C MET A 3 -0.88 25.89 -12.43
N ASN A 4 -0.17 25.03 -13.16
CA ASN A 4 -0.75 24.21 -14.21
C ASN A 4 -1.85 23.33 -13.59
N LYS A 5 -3.04 23.26 -14.20
CA LYS A 5 -4.20 22.55 -13.61
C LYS A 5 -3.83 21.13 -13.19
N SER A 6 -3.01 20.44 -13.99
CA SER A 6 -2.49 19.10 -13.69
C SER A 6 -1.65 19.05 -12.41
N LEU A 7 -0.80 20.04 -12.15
CA LEU A 7 -0.01 20.10 -10.90
C LEU A 7 -0.93 20.32 -9.70
N PHE A 8 -1.89 21.24 -9.80
CA PHE A 8 -2.87 21.46 -8.74
C PHE A 8 -3.67 20.19 -8.43
N LEU A 9 -4.15 19.49 -9.47
CA LEU A 9 -4.82 18.19 -9.34
C LEU A 9 -3.92 17.16 -8.65
N THR A 10 -2.65 17.04 -9.03
CA THR A 10 -1.70 16.12 -8.39
C THR A 10 -1.51 16.44 -6.91
N TYR A 11 -1.29 17.70 -6.55
CA TYR A 11 -1.16 18.11 -5.15
C TYR A 11 -2.44 17.86 -4.35
N LEU A 12 -3.60 18.10 -4.95
CA LEU A 12 -4.90 17.81 -4.34
C LEU A 12 -5.06 16.30 -4.07
N TYR A 13 -4.73 15.45 -5.04
CA TYR A 13 -4.77 13.98 -4.85
C TYR A 13 -3.82 13.52 -3.75
N LEU A 14 -2.61 14.09 -3.66
CA LEU A 14 -1.65 13.78 -2.59
C LEU A 14 -2.18 14.21 -1.22
N LEU A 15 -2.77 15.40 -1.11
CA LEU A 15 -3.34 15.89 0.14
C LEU A 15 -4.50 15.02 0.62
N ILE A 16 -5.43 14.69 -0.29
CA ILE A 16 -6.54 13.77 -0.02
C ILE A 16 -5.99 12.42 0.44
N TYR A 17 -4.99 11.86 -0.25
CA TYR A 17 -4.36 10.61 0.13
C TYR A 17 -3.75 10.64 1.54
N ILE A 18 -3.02 11.69 1.91
CA ILE A 18 -2.39 11.83 3.23
C ILE A 18 -3.45 11.93 4.33
N LEU A 19 -4.51 12.72 4.12
CA LEU A 19 -5.60 12.89 5.08
C LEU A 19 -6.38 11.58 5.30
N LEU A 20 -6.73 10.88 4.23
CA LEU A 20 -7.41 9.58 4.32
C LEU A 20 -6.53 8.53 4.96
N SER A 21 -5.25 8.45 4.57
CA SER A 21 -4.30 7.48 5.12
C SER A 21 -4.07 7.69 6.63
N SER A 22 -3.84 8.94 7.06
CA SER A 22 -3.70 9.26 8.48
C SER A 22 -4.99 8.98 9.27
N GLY A 23 -6.16 9.28 8.70
CA GLY A 23 -7.45 8.94 9.30
C GLY A 23 -7.64 7.44 9.53
N VAL A 24 -7.32 6.60 8.54
CA VAL A 24 -7.41 5.13 8.66
C VAL A 24 -6.44 4.59 9.72
N ILE A 25 -5.23 5.15 9.82
CA ILE A 25 -4.26 4.75 10.85
C ILE A 25 -4.78 5.05 12.26
N LEU A 26 -5.33 6.25 12.47
CA LEU A 26 -5.90 6.65 13.76
C LEU A 26 -7.16 5.84 14.10
N TYR A 27 -8.00 5.58 13.11
CA TYR A 27 -9.18 4.73 13.27
C TYR A 27 -8.81 3.31 13.68
N ASN A 28 -7.83 2.70 13.02
CA ASN A 28 -7.32 1.38 13.39
C ASN A 28 -6.80 1.38 14.83
N LYS A 29 -6.03 2.40 15.24
CA LYS A 29 -5.55 2.52 16.62
C LYS A 29 -6.70 2.64 17.63
N TRP A 30 -7.77 3.35 17.28
CA TRP A 30 -8.94 3.52 18.14
C TRP A 30 -9.73 2.20 18.30
N VAL A 31 -10.00 1.49 17.20
CA VAL A 31 -10.70 0.18 17.20
C VAL A 31 -9.93 -0.88 17.98
N LEU A 32 -8.61 -0.93 17.82
CA LEU A 32 -7.76 -1.91 18.50
C LEU A 32 -7.47 -1.56 19.96
N SER A 33 -7.76 -0.34 20.42
CA SER A 33 -7.44 0.04 21.79
C SER A 33 -8.34 -0.69 22.80
N PRO A 34 -7.76 -1.32 23.84
CA PRO A 34 -8.52 -1.96 24.91
C PRO A 34 -9.41 -0.98 25.72
N LYS A 35 -9.22 0.33 25.53
CA LYS A 35 -9.93 1.38 26.26
C LYS A 35 -11.19 1.88 25.53
N TYR A 36 -11.35 1.57 24.24
CA TYR A 36 -12.46 2.07 23.42
C TYR A 36 -13.36 0.93 22.92
N PHE A 37 -12.92 0.17 21.91
CA PHE A 37 -13.77 -0.80 21.21
C PHE A 37 -13.45 -2.27 21.53
N ASN A 38 -12.25 -2.57 22.10
CA ASN A 38 -11.83 -3.93 22.49
C ASN A 38 -11.91 -4.98 21.36
N PHE A 39 -11.46 -4.66 20.14
CA PHE A 39 -11.35 -5.64 19.06
C PHE A 39 -9.89 -6.04 18.78
N PRO A 40 -9.35 -7.10 19.43
CA PRO A 40 -7.93 -7.43 19.39
C PRO A 40 -7.49 -8.21 18.14
N PHE A 41 -8.20 -8.08 17.01
CA PHE A 41 -7.94 -8.85 15.78
C PHE A 41 -7.60 -7.95 14.57
N PRO A 42 -6.36 -7.43 14.45
CA PRO A 42 -5.93 -6.58 13.33
C PRO A 42 -6.06 -7.25 11.96
N ILE A 43 -5.87 -8.57 11.92
CA ILE A 43 -5.95 -9.36 10.68
C ILE A 43 -7.39 -9.37 10.16
N THR A 44 -8.36 -9.63 11.04
CA THR A 44 -9.79 -9.60 10.70
C THR A 44 -10.23 -8.23 10.22
N LEU A 45 -9.74 -7.16 10.86
CA LEU A 45 -9.99 -5.80 10.40
C LEU A 45 -9.47 -5.58 8.98
N THR A 46 -8.24 -6.01 8.68
CA THR A 46 -7.65 -5.89 7.33
C THR A 46 -8.43 -6.70 6.29
N MET A 47 -8.90 -7.90 6.63
CA MET A 47 -9.73 -8.73 5.74
C MET A 47 -11.04 -8.04 5.40
N ILE A 48 -11.69 -7.39 6.37
CA ILE A 48 -12.92 -6.61 6.15
C ILE A 48 -12.64 -5.42 5.21
N HIS A 49 -11.54 -4.69 5.42
CA HIS A 49 -11.16 -3.57 4.53
C HIS A 49 -10.94 -4.02 3.08
N MET A 50 -10.24 -5.13 2.87
CA MET A 50 -9.96 -5.66 1.52
C MET A 50 -11.22 -6.27 0.88
N GLY A 51 -12.07 -6.92 1.67
CA GLY A 51 -13.37 -7.41 1.22
C GLY A 51 -14.30 -6.26 0.80
N PHE A 52 -14.36 -5.19 1.61
CA PHE A 52 -15.15 -4.00 1.31
C PHE A 52 -14.64 -3.29 0.04
N SER A 53 -13.33 -3.08 -0.10
CA SER A 53 -12.77 -2.44 -1.29
C SER A 53 -13.01 -3.28 -2.54
N GLY A 54 -12.91 -4.62 -2.44
CA GLY A 54 -13.26 -5.54 -3.52
C GLY A 54 -14.73 -5.50 -3.91
N ALA A 55 -15.65 -5.47 -2.93
CA ALA A 55 -17.08 -5.36 -3.18
C ALA A 55 -17.44 -4.02 -3.84
N VAL A 56 -16.93 -2.91 -3.31
CA VAL A 56 -17.13 -1.58 -3.88
C VAL A 56 -16.59 -1.51 -5.31
N ALA A 57 -15.38 -2.02 -5.56
CA ALA A 57 -14.82 -2.09 -6.90
C ALA A 57 -15.69 -2.92 -7.86
N PHE A 58 -16.22 -4.06 -7.39
CA PHE A 58 -17.14 -4.88 -8.18
C PHE A 58 -18.42 -4.11 -8.54
N PHE A 59 -19.06 -3.43 -7.58
CA PHE A 59 -20.25 -2.63 -7.83
C PHE A 59 -19.99 -1.47 -8.80
N LEU A 60 -18.89 -0.72 -8.62
CA LEU A 60 -18.54 0.39 -9.51
C LEU A 60 -18.34 -0.06 -10.96
N VAL A 61 -17.68 -1.20 -11.17
CA VAL A 61 -17.33 -1.69 -12.51
C VAL A 61 -18.50 -2.43 -13.16
N ARG A 62 -19.20 -3.30 -12.42
CA ARG A 62 -20.23 -4.19 -12.99
C ARG A 62 -21.63 -3.60 -12.97
N VAL A 63 -22.00 -2.86 -11.93
CA VAL A 63 -23.36 -2.34 -11.74
C VAL A 63 -23.44 -0.91 -12.25
N PHE A 64 -22.59 -0.02 -11.74
CA PHE A 64 -22.65 1.40 -12.08
C PHE A 64 -21.92 1.76 -13.38
N LYS A 65 -21.09 0.85 -13.93
CA LYS A 65 -20.29 1.05 -15.16
C LYS A 65 -19.53 2.39 -15.21
N VAL A 66 -19.10 2.87 -14.04
CA VAL A 66 -18.35 4.15 -13.91
C VAL A 66 -17.00 4.06 -14.61
N VAL A 67 -16.44 2.84 -14.70
CA VAL A 67 -15.15 2.55 -15.33
C VAL A 67 -15.37 1.55 -16.45
N THR A 68 -14.64 1.72 -17.56
CA THR A 68 -14.68 0.78 -18.68
C THR A 68 -14.18 -0.59 -18.24
N PRO A 69 -14.95 -1.67 -18.47
CA PRO A 69 -14.52 -3.02 -18.10
C PRO A 69 -13.32 -3.41 -18.96
N VAL A 70 -12.20 -3.70 -18.30
CA VAL A 70 -10.98 -4.20 -18.96
C VAL A 70 -11.24 -5.62 -19.45
N LYS A 71 -11.04 -5.87 -20.74
CA LYS A 71 -11.10 -7.22 -21.33
C LYS A 71 -9.87 -8.01 -20.85
N MET A 72 -10.00 -8.72 -19.74
CA MET A 72 -8.98 -9.62 -19.22
C MET A 72 -9.25 -11.05 -19.72
N THR A 73 -8.30 -11.64 -20.44
CA THR A 73 -8.31 -13.07 -20.75
C THR A 73 -8.03 -13.89 -19.48
N PHE A 74 -8.65 -15.06 -19.35
CA PHE A 74 -8.44 -15.96 -18.18
C PHE A 74 -6.97 -16.30 -17.95
N GLU A 75 -6.19 -16.44 -19.04
CA GLU A 75 -4.75 -16.70 -18.98
C GLU A 75 -3.96 -15.57 -18.30
N ILE A 76 -4.21 -14.31 -18.67
CA ILE A 76 -3.57 -13.14 -18.02
C ILE A 76 -3.99 -13.04 -16.56
N TYR A 77 -5.26 -13.34 -16.27
CA TYR A 77 -5.75 -13.34 -14.90
C TYR A 77 -5.01 -14.37 -14.03
N ALA A 78 -4.87 -15.61 -14.50
CA ALA A 78 -4.19 -16.67 -13.78
C ALA A 78 -2.68 -16.44 -13.65
N THR A 79 -2.02 -15.99 -14.72
CA THR A 79 -0.55 -15.87 -14.77
C THR A 79 -0.04 -14.56 -14.17
N CYS A 80 -0.83 -13.50 -14.16
CA CYS A 80 -0.40 -12.20 -13.62
C CYS A 80 -1.18 -11.81 -12.35
N VAL A 81 -2.51 -11.81 -12.39
CA VAL A 81 -3.32 -11.25 -11.29
C VAL A 81 -3.27 -12.14 -10.04
N VAL A 82 -3.45 -13.45 -10.21
CA VAL A 82 -3.42 -14.41 -9.10
C VAL A 82 -2.09 -14.37 -8.32
N PRO A 83 -0.90 -14.52 -8.94
CA PRO A 83 0.35 -14.52 -8.18
C PRO A 83 0.60 -13.17 -7.49
N ILE A 84 0.32 -12.05 -8.16
CA ILE A 84 0.46 -10.72 -7.55
C ILE A 84 -0.45 -10.61 -6.31
N SER A 85 -1.71 -11.05 -6.43
CA SER A 85 -2.66 -11.02 -5.31
C SER A 85 -2.26 -11.96 -4.17
N ALA A 86 -1.67 -13.12 -4.47
CA ALA A 86 -1.18 -14.08 -3.47
C ALA A 86 0.01 -13.50 -2.68
N PHE A 87 0.98 -12.89 -3.36
CA PHE A 87 2.09 -12.20 -2.69
C PHE A 87 1.63 -10.99 -1.88
N PHE A 88 0.66 -10.23 -2.41
CA PHE A 88 0.08 -9.10 -1.68
C PHE A 88 -0.66 -9.56 -0.42
N ALA A 89 -1.50 -10.60 -0.51
CA ALA A 89 -2.19 -11.18 0.64
C ALA A 89 -1.22 -11.73 1.67
N SER A 90 -0.17 -12.43 1.23
CA SER A 90 0.90 -12.93 2.12
C SER A 90 1.61 -11.77 2.84
N SER A 91 1.94 -10.71 2.11
CA SER A 91 2.55 -9.49 2.68
C SER A 91 1.64 -8.84 3.73
N LEU A 92 0.33 -8.75 3.47
CA LEU A 92 -0.64 -8.24 4.46
C LEU A 92 -0.73 -9.14 5.70
N TRP A 93 -0.73 -10.46 5.51
CA TRP A 93 -0.77 -11.41 6.63
C TRP A 93 0.46 -11.26 7.51
N PHE A 94 1.66 -11.39 6.94
CA PHE A 94 2.92 -11.25 7.67
C PHE A 94 3.09 -9.86 8.27
N GLY A 95 2.70 -8.80 7.54
CA GLY A 95 2.78 -7.43 8.04
C GLY A 95 1.89 -7.16 9.24
N ASN A 96 0.66 -7.70 9.26
CA ASN A 96 -0.25 -7.56 10.39
C ASN A 96 0.14 -8.44 11.59
N THR A 97 0.70 -9.63 11.35
CA THR A 97 1.28 -10.46 12.42
C THR A 97 2.50 -9.77 13.04
N ALA A 98 3.40 -9.21 12.22
CA ALA A 98 4.58 -8.49 12.71
C ALA A 98 4.22 -7.25 13.54
N TYR A 99 3.09 -6.59 13.26
CA TYR A 99 2.60 -5.45 14.03
C TYR A 99 2.36 -5.78 15.51
N LEU A 100 2.02 -7.03 15.84
CA LEU A 100 1.79 -7.46 17.22
C LEU A 100 3.10 -7.69 17.99
N HIS A 101 4.20 -7.94 17.28
CA HIS A 101 5.48 -8.30 17.90
C HIS A 101 6.52 -7.17 17.88
N ILE A 102 6.28 -6.12 17.09
CA ILE A 102 7.29 -5.09 16.80
C ILE A 102 6.75 -3.68 17.04
N SER A 103 7.61 -2.78 17.55
CA SER A 103 7.26 -1.37 17.78
C SER A 103 6.91 -0.63 16.49
N VAL A 104 5.95 0.30 16.59
CA VAL A 104 5.51 1.17 15.49
C VAL A 104 6.68 1.93 14.84
N ALA A 105 7.67 2.36 15.63
CA ALA A 105 8.86 3.07 15.12
C ALA A 105 9.71 2.16 14.20
N PHE A 106 9.93 0.91 14.61
CA PHE A 106 10.68 -0.05 13.79
C PHE A 106 9.92 -0.43 12.51
N ILE A 107 8.59 -0.54 12.57
CA ILE A 107 7.76 -0.77 11.38
C ILE A 107 7.87 0.40 10.39
N GLN A 108 7.95 1.64 10.89
CA GLN A 108 8.15 2.81 10.04
C GLN A 108 9.53 2.82 9.39
N MET A 109 10.57 2.34 10.08
CA MET A 109 11.91 2.13 9.50
C MET A 109 11.88 1.06 8.41
N LEU A 110 11.24 -0.08 8.64
CA LEU A 110 11.08 -1.13 7.63
C LEU A 110 10.35 -0.62 6.37
N LYS A 111 9.32 0.21 6.55
CA LYS A 111 8.61 0.85 5.42
C LYS A 111 9.51 1.81 4.64
N ALA A 112 10.44 2.49 5.29
CA ALA A 112 11.40 3.37 4.62
C ALA A 112 12.44 2.59 3.79
N LEU A 113 12.65 1.30 4.08
CA LEU A 113 13.52 0.41 3.30
C LEU A 113 12.84 -0.15 2.04
N MET A 114 11.50 -0.12 1.95
CA MET A 114 10.76 -0.65 0.79
C MET A 114 11.28 -0.15 -0.57
N PRO A 115 11.55 1.16 -0.80
CA PRO A 115 12.07 1.65 -2.07
C PRO A 115 13.43 1.04 -2.46
N VAL A 116 14.30 0.83 -1.47
CA VAL A 116 15.62 0.21 -1.68
C VAL A 116 15.46 -1.24 -2.12
N ALA A 117 14.60 -2.00 -1.42
CA ALA A 117 14.32 -3.39 -1.77
C ALA A 117 13.68 -3.52 -3.17
N THR A 118 12.76 -2.63 -3.52
CA THR A 118 12.14 -2.62 -4.87
C THR A 118 13.14 -2.28 -5.96
N LEU A 119 14.08 -1.36 -5.70
CA LEU A 119 15.13 -1.00 -6.66
C LEU A 119 16.09 -2.18 -6.90
N ILE A 120 16.51 -2.87 -5.84
CA ILE A 120 17.36 -4.07 -5.95
C ILE A 120 16.66 -5.15 -6.77
N MET A 121 15.38 -5.42 -6.49
CA MET A 121 14.60 -6.39 -7.26
C MET A 121 14.44 -5.98 -8.73
N ALA A 122 14.20 -4.69 -9.03
CA ALA A 122 14.09 -4.19 -10.39
C ALA A 122 15.40 -4.36 -11.19
N VAL A 123 16.55 -4.18 -10.54
CA VAL A 123 17.87 -4.42 -11.12
C VAL A 123 18.12 -5.92 -11.35
N LEU A 124 17.79 -6.77 -10.38
CA LEU A 124 17.92 -8.23 -10.51
C LEU A 124 17.03 -8.79 -11.63
N CYS A 125 15.84 -8.22 -11.81
CA CYS A 125 14.92 -8.57 -12.90
C CYS A 125 15.33 -7.95 -14.25
N GLY A 126 16.44 -7.18 -14.30
CA GLY A 126 16.93 -6.53 -15.51
C GLY A 126 16.02 -5.42 -16.06
N THR A 127 15.05 -4.95 -15.28
CA THR A 127 14.07 -3.94 -15.71
C THR A 127 14.63 -2.51 -15.61
N ASP A 128 15.57 -2.27 -14.69
CA ASP A 128 16.19 -0.97 -14.45
C ASP A 128 17.72 -1.04 -14.35
N LYS A 129 18.40 0.05 -14.74
CA LYS A 129 19.86 0.19 -14.58
C LYS A 129 20.17 0.75 -13.18
N LEU A 130 21.13 0.14 -12.50
CA LEU A 130 21.55 0.58 -11.16
C LEU A 130 22.15 1.99 -11.23
N ARG A 131 21.41 2.97 -10.72
CA ARG A 131 21.88 4.34 -10.50
C ARG A 131 22.32 4.49 -9.05
N TRP A 132 23.63 4.52 -8.82
CA TRP A 132 24.22 4.67 -7.49
C TRP A 132 23.75 5.94 -6.77
N ASP A 133 23.49 7.04 -7.49
CA ASP A 133 22.98 8.28 -6.88
C ASP A 133 21.60 8.11 -6.24
N VAL A 134 20.72 7.34 -6.87
CA VAL A 134 19.35 7.09 -6.39
C VAL A 134 19.38 6.11 -5.22
N LEU A 135 20.21 5.07 -5.33
CA LEU A 135 20.41 4.10 -4.24
C LEU A 135 20.99 4.79 -3.00
N LEU A 136 22.01 5.62 -3.16
CA LEU A 136 22.64 6.38 -2.07
C LEU A 136 21.64 7.35 -1.43
N ASN A 137 20.85 8.09 -2.21
CA ASN A 137 19.82 8.98 -1.66
C ASN A 137 18.75 8.22 -0.86
N MET A 138 18.31 7.05 -1.34
CA MET A 138 17.36 6.21 -0.62
C MET A 138 17.98 5.61 0.66
N LEU A 139 19.25 5.20 0.61
CA LEU A 139 19.98 4.67 1.76
C LEU A 139 20.23 5.73 2.83
N LEU A 140 20.60 6.94 2.41
CA LEU A 140 20.78 8.10 3.30
C LEU A 140 19.47 8.46 4.00
N ALA A 141 18.36 8.49 3.26
CA ALA A 141 17.03 8.74 3.83
C ALA A 141 16.61 7.65 4.84
N TYR A 142 17.08 6.42 4.67
CA TYR A 142 16.87 5.34 5.64
C TYR A 142 17.76 5.51 6.88
N LEU A 143 19.07 5.80 6.70
CA LEU A 143 20.00 6.01 7.81
C LEU A 143 19.58 7.17 8.72
N GLN A 144 18.95 8.21 8.17
CA GLN A 144 18.42 9.34 8.96
C GLN A 144 17.16 8.97 9.77
N LYS A 145 16.51 7.85 9.47
CA LYS A 145 15.35 7.33 10.20
C LYS A 145 15.72 6.25 11.23
N LEU A 146 16.98 5.82 11.26
CA LEU A 146 17.54 4.87 12.23
C LEU A 146 17.77 5.56 13.57
#